data_AF-A0A3B0N1P9-F1
#
_entry.id   AF-A0A3B0N1P9-F1
#
_cell.length_a   1.000
_cell.length_b   1.000
_cell.length_c   1.000
_cell.angle_alpha   90.00
_cell.angle_beta   90.00
_cell.angle_gamma   90.00
#
_symmetry.space_group_name_H-M   'P 1'
#
loop_
_entity.id
_entity.type
_entity.pdbx_description
1 polymer ?
#
loop_
_entity_poly.entity_id
_entity_poly.type
_entity_poly.pdbx_seq_one_letter_code
_entity_poly.pdbx_strand_id
1 'polypeptide(L)'
;MALQCAASSQNKVASRMGRSAALVSQVLRNKYPGDLHAVEELFRGHFMAETVRCPELGALPLHECHDWMAKARHFQSTNTLRVRMYRACKRCPRFTKGEADVQDA
;
A
#
# COMPACT_ATOMS: atom_id res chain seq x y z
N MET A 1 -12.03 1.03 -9.13
CA MET A 1 -11.78 -0.43 -9.09
C MET A 1 -12.57 -1.24 -10.12
N ALA A 2 -13.91 -1.15 -10.17
CA ALA A 2 -14.74 -1.97 -11.07
C ALA A 2 -14.31 -1.95 -12.54
N LEU A 3 -14.04 -0.76 -13.10
CA LEU A 3 -13.55 -0.60 -14.48
C LEU A 3 -12.24 -1.37 -14.74
N GLN A 4 -11.30 -1.37 -13.80
CA GLN A 4 -10.05 -2.12 -13.94
C GLN A 4 -10.26 -3.63 -13.88
N CYS A 5 -11.24 -4.09 -13.09
CA CYS A 5 -11.62 -5.49 -13.06
C CYS A 5 -12.28 -5.92 -14.38
N ALA A 6 -13.11 -5.06 -14.98
CA ALA A 6 -13.74 -5.31 -16.27
C ALA A 6 -12.72 -5.35 -17.42
N ALA A 7 -11.70 -4.49 -17.39
CA ALA A 7 -10.62 -4.48 -18.38
C ALA A 7 -9.63 -5.65 -18.23
N SER A 8 -9.63 -6.35 -17.09
CA SER A 8 -8.71 -7.45 -16.81
C SER A 8 -9.41 -8.61 -16.10
N SER A 9 -9.21 -8.76 -14.79
CA SER A 9 -10.02 -9.63 -13.93
C SER A 9 -9.83 -9.26 -12.47
N GLN A 10 -10.78 -9.63 -11.61
CA GLN A 10 -10.65 -9.44 -10.16
C GLN A 10 -9.38 -10.11 -9.61
N ASN A 11 -9.02 -11.30 -10.12
CA ASN A 11 -7.81 -12.02 -9.71
C ASN A 11 -6.53 -11.26 -10.08
N LYS A 12 -6.46 -10.68 -11.29
CA LYS A 12 -5.31 -9.87 -11.73
C LYS A 12 -5.18 -8.60 -10.89
N VAL A 13 -6.30 -7.94 -10.62
CA VAL A 13 -6.33 -6.73 -9.78
C VAL A 13 -5.90 -7.05 -8.34
N ALA A 14 -6.45 -8.12 -7.75
CA ALA A 14 -6.10 -8.56 -6.41
C ALA A 14 -4.62 -8.92 -6.27
N SER A 15 -4.08 -9.71 -7.22
CA SER A 15 -2.68 -10.12 -7.23
C SER A 15 -1.74 -8.91 -7.31
N ARG A 16 -2.05 -7.93 -8.18
CA ARG A 16 -1.23 -6.72 -8.29
C ARG A 16 -1.23 -5.88 -7.02
N MET A 17 -2.34 -5.85 -6.28
CA MET A 17 -2.47 -5.16 -4.99
C MET A 17 -1.92 -5.96 -3.79
N GLY A 18 -1.45 -7.20 -3.98
CA GLY A 18 -1.08 -8.08 -2.88
C GLY A 18 -2.26 -8.39 -1.94
N ARG A 19 -3.46 -8.56 -2.50
CA ARG A 19 -4.72 -8.86 -1.76
C ARG A 19 -5.41 -10.10 -2.32
N SER A 20 -6.38 -10.62 -1.58
CA SER A 20 -7.17 -11.78 -2.02
C SER A 20 -8.25 -11.35 -3.03
N ALA A 21 -8.60 -12.25 -3.95
CA ALA A 21 -9.72 -12.05 -4.86
C ALA A 21 -11.05 -11.89 -4.11
N ALA A 22 -11.19 -12.58 -2.96
CA ALA A 22 -12.35 -12.45 -2.08
C ALA A 22 -12.51 -11.02 -1.54
N LEU A 23 -11.41 -10.35 -1.15
CA LEU A 23 -11.44 -8.95 -0.74
C LEU A 23 -11.95 -8.06 -1.88
N VAL A 24 -11.39 -8.19 -3.08
CA VAL A 24 -11.84 -7.41 -4.24
C VAL A 24 -13.33 -7.64 -4.54
N SER A 25 -13.79 -8.90 -4.48
CA SER A 25 -15.20 -9.25 -4.66
C SER A 25 -16.10 -8.61 -3.59
N GLN A 26 -15.69 -8.62 -2.32
CA GLN A 26 -16.43 -7.99 -1.23
C GLN A 26 -16.50 -6.46 -1.41
N VAL A 27 -15.39 -5.82 -1.81
CA VAL A 27 -15.36 -4.37 -2.09
C VAL A 27 -16.30 -4.01 -3.23
N LEU A 28 -16.26 -4.76 -4.34
CA LEU A 28 -17.15 -4.54 -5.49
C LEU A 28 -18.63 -4.75 -5.17
N ARG A 29 -18.94 -5.58 -4.17
CA ARG A 29 -20.30 -5.84 -3.68
C ARG A 29 -20.74 -4.91 -2.55
N ASN A 30 -19.89 -3.95 -2.15
CA ASN A 30 -20.09 -3.09 -0.99
C ASN A 30 -20.35 -3.89 0.31
N LYS A 31 -19.61 -4.99 0.49
CA LYS A 31 -19.71 -5.91 1.64
C LYS A 31 -18.38 -6.09 2.39
N TYR A 32 -17.33 -5.37 2.02
CA TYR A 32 -16.04 -5.49 2.71
C TYR A 32 -16.13 -4.80 4.07
N PRO A 33 -15.93 -5.53 5.19
CA PRO A 33 -16.13 -4.98 6.54
C PRO A 33 -14.89 -4.24 7.07
N GLY A 34 -13.77 -4.30 6.35
CA GLY A 34 -12.53 -3.63 6.74
C GLY A 34 -12.43 -2.21 6.21
N ASP A 35 -11.26 -1.61 6.42
CA ASP A 35 -10.97 -0.24 5.99
C ASP A 35 -10.96 -0.12 4.45
N LEU A 36 -11.98 0.54 3.91
CA LEU A 36 -12.10 0.84 2.48
C LEU A 36 -11.11 1.90 2.02
N HIS A 37 -10.70 2.83 2.88
CA HIS A 37 -9.69 3.84 2.53
C HIS A 37 -8.33 3.20 2.30
N ALA A 38 -7.93 2.26 3.15
CA ALA A 38 -6.69 1.49 2.92
C ALA A 38 -6.74 0.70 1.60
N VAL A 39 -7.89 0.13 1.23
CA VAL A 39 -8.05 -0.55 -0.05
C VAL A 39 -7.97 0.43 -1.23
N GLU A 40 -8.59 1.59 -1.09
CA GLU A 40 -8.57 2.64 -2.11
C GLU A 40 -7.15 3.18 -2.32
N GLU A 41 -6.42 3.46 -1.25
CA GLU A 41 -5.02 3.92 -1.29
C GLU A 41 -4.13 2.94 -2.07
N LEU A 42 -4.24 1.64 -1.76
CA LEU A 42 -3.53 0.59 -2.50
C LEU A 42 -3.93 0.56 -3.97
N PHE A 43 -5.23 0.65 -4.25
CA PHE A 43 -5.73 0.67 -5.62
C PHE A 43 -5.16 1.86 -6.40
N ARG A 44 -5.17 3.06 -5.82
CA ARG A 44 -4.62 4.27 -6.44
C ARG A 44 -3.12 4.15 -6.66
N GLY A 45 -2.39 3.59 -5.69
CA GLY A 45 -0.95 3.38 -5.82
C GLY A 45 -0.56 2.42 -6.94
N HIS A 46 -1.36 1.39 -7.23
CA HIS A 46 -1.08 0.42 -8.30
C HIS A 46 -1.64 0.79 -9.67
N PHE A 47 -2.78 1.48 -9.73
CA PHE A 47 -3.53 1.68 -10.97
C PHE A 47 -3.76 3.13 -11.37
N MET A 48 -3.53 4.10 -10.48
CA MET A 48 -3.76 5.53 -10.74
C MET A 48 -2.48 6.37 -10.76
N ALA A 49 -1.31 5.72 -10.80
CA ALA A 49 0.00 6.37 -10.82
C ALA A 49 0.17 7.41 -9.68
N GLU A 50 -0.51 7.19 -8.55
CA GLU A 50 -0.39 8.08 -7.41
C GLU A 50 1.04 8.06 -6.86
N THR A 51 1.57 9.25 -6.58
CA THR A 51 2.94 9.41 -6.07
C THR A 51 2.91 10.06 -4.69
N VAL A 52 3.87 9.71 -3.86
CA VAL A 52 4.10 10.34 -2.56
C VAL A 52 5.49 10.99 -2.52
N ARG A 53 5.65 11.96 -1.61
CA ARG A 53 6.97 12.52 -1.29
C ARG A 53 7.59 11.76 -0.13
N CYS A 54 8.48 10.83 -0.42
CA CYS A 54 9.31 10.20 0.60
C CYS A 54 10.43 11.16 1.03
N PRO A 55 10.64 11.36 2.34
CA PRO A 55 11.74 12.16 2.84
C PRO A 55 13.13 11.66 2.40
N GLU A 56 13.27 10.36 2.11
CA GLU A 56 14.56 9.73 1.79
C GLU A 56 14.80 9.55 0.29
N LEU A 57 13.74 9.23 -0.47
CA LEU A 57 13.82 8.89 -1.91
C LEU A 57 13.22 9.97 -2.82
N GLY A 58 12.61 11.03 -2.27
CA GLY A 58 11.92 12.04 -3.04
C GLY A 58 10.55 11.56 -3.54
N ALA A 59 10.13 12.01 -4.73
CA ALA A 59 8.88 11.58 -5.33
C ALA A 59 9.00 10.13 -5.82
N LEU A 60 8.10 9.26 -5.35
CA LEU A 60 8.01 7.86 -5.81
C LEU A 60 6.57 7.40 -5.91
N PRO A 61 6.28 6.35 -6.70
CA PRO A 61 4.97 5.71 -6.72
C PRO A 61 4.55 5.24 -5.34
N LEU A 62 3.27 5.44 -5.01
CA LEU A 62 2.71 5.08 -3.70
C LEU A 62 2.85 3.58 -3.40
N HIS A 63 2.69 2.70 -4.41
CA HIS A 63 2.91 1.27 -4.22
C HIS A 63 4.35 0.91 -3.82
N GLU A 64 5.35 1.59 -4.40
CA GLU A 64 6.75 1.40 -3.99
C GLU A 64 7.00 1.88 -2.56
N CYS A 65 6.33 2.98 -2.15
CA CYS A 65 6.35 3.43 -0.76
C CYS A 65 5.81 2.34 0.18
N HIS A 66 4.67 1.72 -0.14
CA HIS A 66 4.13 0.59 0.62
C HIS A 66 5.09 -0.60 0.67
N ASP A 67 5.76 -0.94 -0.43
CA ASP A 67 6.76 -2.01 -0.46
C ASP A 67 7.94 -1.72 0.47
N TRP A 68 8.44 -0.48 0.48
CA TRP A 68 9.49 -0.05 1.39
C TRP A 68 9.04 -0.09 2.85
N MET A 69 7.81 0.32 3.13
CA MET A 69 7.22 0.22 4.47
C MET A 69 7.07 -1.24 4.92
N ALA A 70 6.58 -2.13 4.05
CA ALA A 70 6.46 -3.56 4.35
C ALA A 70 7.83 -4.18 4.65
N LYS A 71 8.85 -3.86 3.83
CA LYS A 71 10.24 -4.29 4.05
C LYS A 71 10.81 -3.74 5.36
N ALA A 72 10.45 -2.52 5.76
CA ALA A 72 10.93 -1.88 6.98
C ALA A 72 10.32 -2.44 8.29
N ARG A 73 9.34 -3.34 8.20
CA ARG A 73 8.84 -4.07 9.38
C ARG A 73 9.89 -4.99 10.00
N HIS A 74 10.81 -5.51 9.19
CA HIS A 74 11.89 -6.40 9.63
C HIS A 74 13.25 -5.86 9.21
N PHE A 75 14.16 -5.74 10.17
CA PHE A 75 15.53 -5.32 9.87
C PHE A 75 16.27 -6.42 9.09
N GLN A 76 16.99 -6.02 8.04
CA GLN A 76 17.76 -6.90 7.17
C GLN A 76 19.01 -6.16 6.71
N SER A 77 20.20 -6.72 7.00
CA SER A 77 21.50 -6.10 6.73
C SER A 77 22.14 -6.53 5.42
N THR A 78 21.51 -7.41 4.65
CA THR A 78 22.05 -7.97 3.38
C THR A 78 22.16 -6.96 2.24
N ASN A 79 21.52 -5.79 2.35
CA ASN A 79 21.54 -4.76 1.33
C ASN A 79 21.58 -3.38 2.01
N THR A 80 22.56 -2.56 1.60
CA THR A 80 22.81 -1.22 2.16
C THR A 80 21.62 -0.28 2.00
N LEU A 81 20.94 -0.34 0.85
CA LEU A 81 19.70 0.41 0.62
C LEU A 81 18.59 -0.06 1.57
N ARG A 82 18.48 -1.36 1.85
CA ARG A 82 17.51 -1.88 2.83
C ARG A 82 17.79 -1.37 4.24
N VAL A 83 19.06 -1.31 4.66
CA VAL A 83 19.45 -0.75 5.96
C VAL A 83 19.11 0.74 6.04
N ARG A 84 19.42 1.50 4.99
CA ARG A 84 19.10 2.93 4.88
C ARG A 84 17.59 3.16 4.96
N MET A 85 16.82 2.43 4.14
CA MET A 85 15.36 2.55 4.10
C MET A 85 14.68 2.06 5.37
N TYR A 86 15.19 1.02 6.04
CA TYR A 86 14.67 0.61 7.35
C TYR A 86 14.70 1.78 8.36
N ARG A 87 15.86 2.46 8.46
CA ARG A 87 16.03 3.61 9.37
C ARG A 87 15.17 4.80 8.94
N ALA A 88 15.09 5.07 7.64
CA ALA A 88 14.28 6.16 7.10
C ALA A 88 12.78 5.94 7.34
N CYS A 89 12.27 4.75 6.98
CA CYS A 89 10.87 4.38 7.20
C CYS A 89 10.50 4.42 8.68
N LYS A 90 11.34 3.94 9.59
CA LYS A 90 11.07 3.98 11.04
C LYS A 90 10.89 5.39 11.62
N ARG A 91 11.35 6.43 10.91
CA ARG A 91 11.15 7.85 11.28
C ARG A 91 10.13 8.56 10.38
N CYS A 92 9.59 7.87 9.38
CA CYS A 92 8.65 8.44 8.41
C CYS A 92 7.26 8.59 9.06
N PRO A 93 6.62 9.77 9.01
CA PRO A 93 5.29 9.98 9.56
C PRO A 93 4.24 9.01 8.99
N ARG A 94 4.36 8.63 7.72
CA ARG A 94 3.43 7.70 7.06
C ARG A 94 3.60 6.26 7.56
N PHE A 95 4.80 5.89 7.99
CA PHE A 95 5.08 4.58 8.56
C PHE A 95 4.66 4.52 10.04
N THR A 96 4.96 5.56 10.82
CA THR A 96 4.67 5.61 12.26
C THR A 96 3.20 5.84 12.56
N LYS A 97 2.47 6.59 11.72
CA LYS A 97 1.01 6.72 11.83
C LYS A 97 0.25 5.48 11.35
N GLY A 98 0.90 4.57 10.62
CA GLY A 98 0.31 3.29 10.20
C GLY A 98 0.01 2.31 11.34
N GLU A 99 0.32 2.66 12.60
CA GLU A 99 -0.15 1.99 13.82
C GLU A 99 -1.29 2.75 14.54
N ALA A 100 -1.67 3.96 14.10
CA ALA A 100 -2.53 4.88 14.85
C ALA A 100 -3.59 5.60 13.99
N ASP A 101 -4.15 4.95 12.97
CA ASP A 101 -5.34 5.43 12.25
C ASP A 101 -6.52 4.46 12.45
N VAL A 102 -6.80 4.20 13.74
CA VAL A 102 -8.12 3.84 14.25
C VAL A 102 -8.41 4.84 15.36
N GLN A 103 -8.81 6.06 15.00
CA GLN A 103 -9.54 6.96 15.89
C GLN A 103 -10.14 8.11 15.10
N ASP A 104 -11.34 7.83 14.58
CA ASP A 104 -12.38 8.83 14.43
C ASP A 104 -12.58 9.58 15.76
N ALA A 105 -12.59 10.91 15.66
CA ALA A 105 -13.32 11.81 16.56
C ALA A 105 -13.99 12.88 15.69
#